data_AF-A0A4S2KST8-F1
#
_entry.id   AF-A0A4S2KST8-F1
#
_cell.length_a   1.000
_cell.length_b   1.000
_cell.length_c   1.000
_cell.angle_alpha   90.00
_cell.angle_beta   90.00
_cell.angle_gamma   90.00
#
_symmetry.space_group_name_H-M   'P 1'
#
loop_
_entity.id
_entity.type
_entity.pdbx_description
1 polymer ?
#
loop_
_entity_poly.entity_id
_entity_poly.type
_entity_poly.pdbx_seq_one_letter_code
_entity_poly.pdbx_strand_id
1 'polypeptide(L)'
;MGKEFGNLAKINGIVFFRLSPYEQKAFKGIISEGVPNTIRRIRGSIFRVAPFFMFTYLLVNWAKEKNLALSRKNPKDYENDT
;
A
#
# COMPACT_ATOMS: atom_id res chain seq x y z
N MET A 1 34.38 -8.01 -10.54
CA MET A 1 33.54 -7.18 -11.45
C MET A 1 32.90 -6.05 -10.65
N GLY A 2 33.48 -4.85 -10.70
CA GLY A 2 32.81 -3.56 -10.41
C GLY A 2 32.01 -3.40 -9.11
N LYS A 3 32.48 -3.91 -7.97
CA LYS A 3 31.81 -3.73 -6.65
C LYS A 3 32.43 -2.63 -5.78
N GLU A 4 33.54 -2.03 -6.23
CA GLU A 4 34.29 -1.03 -5.48
C GLU A 4 34.20 0.34 -6.14
N PHE A 5 34.16 1.39 -5.31
CA PHE A 5 34.24 2.77 -5.77
C PHE A 5 35.50 2.97 -6.62
N GLY A 6 35.33 3.53 -7.81
CA GLY A 6 36.39 3.66 -8.83
C GLY A 6 36.27 2.67 -9.99
N ASN A 7 35.61 1.51 -9.80
CA ASN A 7 35.43 0.47 -10.84
C ASN A 7 33.97 0.22 -11.21
N LEU A 8 33.06 1.15 -10.88
CA LEU A 8 31.60 0.97 -11.02
C LEU A 8 31.13 1.10 -12.47
N ALA A 9 31.45 2.22 -13.12
CA ALA A 9 30.97 2.55 -14.46
C ALA A 9 31.86 3.60 -15.11
N LYS A 10 31.90 3.62 -16.45
CA LYS A 10 32.52 4.68 -17.24
C LYS A 10 31.44 5.72 -17.60
N ILE A 11 31.51 6.90 -17.00
CA ILE A 11 30.56 8.01 -17.23
C ILE A 11 31.38 9.25 -17.62
N ASN A 12 31.03 9.88 -18.74
CA ASN A 12 31.73 11.06 -19.25
C ASN A 12 30.75 12.23 -19.46
N GLY A 13 31.20 13.46 -19.25
CA GLY A 13 30.46 14.67 -19.64
C GLY A 13 29.29 15.10 -18.74
N ILE A 14 29.22 14.63 -17.49
CA ILE A 14 28.16 15.02 -16.54
C ILE A 14 28.76 15.87 -15.42
N VAL A 15 28.16 17.04 -15.17
CA VAL A 15 28.52 17.95 -14.07
C VAL A 15 27.38 18.00 -13.06
N PHE A 16 27.70 17.87 -11.78
CA PHE A 16 26.73 17.90 -10.67
C PHE A 16 27.01 19.10 -9.77
N PHE A 17 25.96 19.85 -9.41
CA PHE A 17 26.03 20.94 -8.45
C PHE A 17 25.31 20.54 -7.15
N ARG A 18 25.89 20.90 -6.01
CA ARG A 18 25.35 20.59 -4.67
C ARG A 18 25.61 21.76 -3.73
N LEU A 19 24.67 21.99 -2.81
CA LEU A 19 24.80 22.98 -1.73
C LEU A 19 25.18 22.28 -0.43
N SER A 20 25.87 22.99 0.47
CA SER A 20 26.18 22.45 1.81
C SER A 20 24.89 22.16 2.58
N PRO A 21 24.80 21.07 3.38
CA PRO A 21 23.62 20.78 4.19
C PRO A 21 23.24 21.92 5.14
N TYR A 22 24.23 22.68 5.64
CA TYR A 22 24.01 23.81 6.54
C TYR A 22 23.38 25.03 5.86
N GLU A 23 23.39 25.08 4.53
CA GLU A 23 22.77 26.15 3.73
C GLU A 23 21.36 25.76 3.25
N GLN A 24 20.98 24.50 3.40
CA GLN A 24 19.70 23.97 2.95
C GLN A 24 18.68 23.92 4.09
N LYS A 25 17.41 24.11 3.76
CA LYS A 25 16.31 23.88 4.69
C LYS A 25 15.89 22.41 4.62
N ALA A 26 16.07 21.66 5.71
CA ALA A 26 15.79 20.23 5.77
C ALA A 26 14.34 19.85 5.38
N PHE A 27 13.39 20.72 5.69
CA PHE A 27 11.95 20.49 5.49
C PHE A 27 11.31 21.41 4.45
N LYS A 28 12.10 21.92 3.51
CA LYS A 28 11.59 22.77 2.43
C LYS A 28 10.52 22.02 1.62
N GLY A 29 9.33 22.61 1.51
CA GLY A 29 8.28 22.11 0.62
C GLY A 29 7.54 20.87 1.11
N ILE A 30 7.62 20.48 2.40
CA ILE A 30 6.83 19.34 2.93
C ILE A 30 5.35 19.49 2.60
N ILE A 31 4.78 20.66 2.88
CA ILE A 31 3.34 20.87 2.71
C ILE A 31 3.02 21.20 1.25
N SER A 32 3.71 22.18 0.67
CA SER A 32 3.41 22.66 -0.69
C SER A 32 3.68 21.63 -1.78
N GLU A 33 4.78 20.88 -1.68
CA GLU A 33 5.20 19.91 -2.71
C GLU A 33 5.03 18.46 -2.21
N GLY A 34 5.33 18.20 -0.95
CA GLY A 34 5.33 16.86 -0.38
C GLY A 34 3.92 16.27 -0.28
N VAL A 35 2.94 17.02 0.21
CA VAL A 35 1.55 16.55 0.33
C VAL A 35 0.94 16.26 -1.05
N PRO A 36 0.96 17.18 -2.04
CA PRO A 36 0.44 16.88 -3.38
C PRO A 36 1.14 15.70 -4.05
N ASN A 37 2.47 15.58 -3.92
CA ASN A 37 3.20 14.44 -4.47
C ASN A 37 2.85 13.13 -3.77
N THR A 38 2.56 13.14 -2.48
CA THR A 38 2.13 11.95 -1.74
C THR A 38 0.75 11.51 -2.19
N ILE A 39 -0.19 12.43 -2.34
CA ILE A 39 -1.54 12.15 -2.88
C ILE A 39 -1.44 11.59 -4.31
N ARG A 40 -0.60 12.19 -5.16
CA ARG A 40 -0.35 11.70 -6.52
C ARG A 40 0.19 10.26 -6.51
N ARG A 41 1.12 9.93 -5.60
CA ARG A 41 1.66 8.57 -5.45
C ARG A 41 0.58 7.59 -5.01
N ILE A 42 -0.21 7.94 -3.99
CA ILE A 42 -1.32 7.10 -3.50
C ILE A 42 -2.33 6.83 -4.62
N ARG A 43 -2.75 7.87 -5.35
CA ARG A 43 -3.68 7.74 -6.48
C ARG A 43 -3.15 6.80 -7.57
N GLY A 44 -1.84 6.79 -7.83
CA GLY A 44 -1.22 5.90 -8.80
C GLY A 44 -1.21 4.42 -8.40
N SER A 45 -1.27 4.11 -7.11
CA SER A 45 -1.23 2.74 -6.59
C SER A 45 -2.58 2.22 -6.09
N ILE A 46 -3.52 3.10 -5.73
CA ILE A 46 -4.74 2.73 -5.01
C ILE A 46 -5.58 1.69 -5.76
N PHE A 47 -5.71 1.81 -7.08
CA PHE A 47 -6.47 0.85 -7.88
C PHE A 47 -5.79 -0.50 -8.07
N ARG A 48 -4.49 -0.61 -7.81
CA ARG A 48 -3.78 -1.90 -7.84
C ARG A 48 -3.90 -2.62 -6.50
N VAL A 49 -4.00 -1.88 -5.40
CA VAL A 49 -3.90 -2.43 -4.04
C VAL A 49 -5.28 -2.57 -3.40
N ALA A 50 -6.14 -1.55 -3.53
CA ALA A 50 -7.45 -1.51 -2.86
C ALA A 50 -8.40 -2.65 -3.26
N PRO A 51 -8.48 -3.11 -4.52
CA PRO A 51 -9.41 -4.19 -4.89
C PRO A 51 -9.13 -5.49 -4.13
N PHE A 52 -7.86 -5.87 -3.94
CA PHE A 52 -7.49 -7.10 -3.22
C PHE A 52 -7.90 -7.04 -1.74
N PHE A 53 -7.66 -5.90 -1.09
CA PHE A 53 -8.05 -5.71 0.30
C PHE A 53 -9.57 -5.65 0.47
N MET A 54 -10.25 -4.92 -0.42
CA MET A 54 -11.72 -4.83 -0.41
C MET A 54 -12.36 -6.20 -0.62
N PHE A 55 -11.90 -6.97 -1.60
CA PHE A 55 -12.40 -8.32 -1.85
C PHE A 55 -12.21 -9.24 -0.64
N THR A 56 -11.00 -9.25 -0.07
CA THR A 56 -10.70 -10.07 1.11
C THR A 56 -11.59 -9.69 2.30
N TYR A 57 -11.82 -8.39 2.51
CA TYR A 57 -12.70 -7.91 3.57
C TYR A 57 -14.14 -8.40 3.39
N LEU A 58 -14.69 -8.26 2.17
CA LEU A 58 -16.05 -8.72 1.85
C LEU A 58 -16.18 -10.24 2.01
N LEU A 59 -15.19 -11.01 1.56
CA LEU A 59 -15.15 -12.46 1.71
C LEU A 59 -15.22 -12.88 3.19
N VAL A 60 -14.37 -12.26 4.03
CA VAL A 60 -14.33 -12.56 5.46
C VAL A 60 -15.64 -12.17 6.15
N ASN A 61 -16.25 -11.04 5.76
CA ASN A 61 -17.53 -10.63 6.33
C ASN A 61 -18.64 -11.63 5.99
N TRP A 62 -18.74 -12.01 4.72
CA TRP A 62 -19.71 -13.02 4.26
C TRP A 62 -19.51 -14.36 4.97
N ALA A 63 -18.26 -14.83 5.09
CA ALA A 63 -17.96 -16.10 5.74
C ALA A 63 -18.37 -16.11 7.22
N LYS A 64 -18.16 -15.00 7.93
CA LYS A 64 -18.58 -14.84 9.33
C LYS A 64 -20.10 -14.87 9.47
N GLU A 65 -20.81 -14.07 8.67
CA GLU A 65 -22.28 -14.02 8.69
C GLU A 65 -22.89 -15.38 8.36
N LYS A 66 -22.35 -16.06 7.34
CA LYS A 66 -22.84 -17.37 6.92
C LYS A 66 -22.59 -18.44 7.99
N ASN A 67 -21.42 -18.44 8.63
CA ASN A 67 -21.11 -19.36 9.72
C ASN A 67 -22.07 -19.17 10.90
N LEU A 68 -22.32 -17.91 11.29
CA LEU A 68 -23.29 -17.59 12.34
C LEU A 68 -24.70 -18.05 11.99
N ALA A 69 -25.13 -17.88 10.74
CA ALA A 69 -26.44 -18.34 10.28
C ALA A 69 -26.57 -19.87 10.30
N LEU A 70 -25.53 -20.60 9.88
CA LEU A 70 -25.51 -22.06 9.85
C LEU A 70 -25.36 -22.69 11.23
N SER A 71 -24.70 -22.00 12.17
CA SER A 71 -24.54 -22.48 13.55
C SER A 71 -25.84 -22.40 14.36
N ARG A 72 -26.85 -21.67 13.88
CA ARG A 72 -28.17 -21.61 14.51
C ARG A 72 -28.97 -22.85 14.11
N LYS A 73 -29.60 -23.49 15.10
CA LYS A 73 -30.52 -24.61 14.88
C LYS A 73 -31.69 -24.16 13.99
N ASN A 74 -32.06 -24.98 13.01
CA ASN A 74 -33.21 -24.71 12.16
C ASN A 74 -34.48 -25.29 12.82
N PRO A 75 -35.48 -24.47 13.19
CA PRO A 75 -36.71 -24.96 13.83
C PRO A 75 -37.46 -26.01 13.01
N LYS A 76 -37.36 -25.96 11.67
CA LYS A 76 -38.04 -26.88 10.75
C LYS A 76 -37.55 -28.32 10.86
N ASP A 77 -36.33 -28.52 11.39
CA ASP A 77 -35.76 -29.86 11.53
C ASP A 77 -36.45 -30.66 12.67
N TYR A 78 -37.22 -30.00 13.54
CA TYR A 78 -37.90 -30.60 14.69
C TYR A 78 -39.42 -30.71 14.52
N GLU A 79 -39.97 -30.35 13.36
CA GLU A 79 -41.43 -30.33 13.13
C GLU A 79 -42.06 -31.73 13.02
N ASN A 80 -41.27 -32.75 12.65
CA ASN A 80 -41.75 -34.14 12.46
C ASN A 80 -41.10 -35.14 13.42
N ASP A 81 -40.42 -34.66 14.47
CA ASP A 81 -39.79 -35.52 15.47
C ASP A 81 -40.85 -35.85 16.54
N THR A 82 -41.47 -37.03 16.43
CA THR A 82 -42.49 -37.56 17.35
C THR A 82 -42.00 -38.85 17.98
#